data_AF-A0A2N2KFU1-F1
#
_entry.id   AF-A0A2N2KFU1-F1
#
_cell.length_a   1.000
_cell.length_b   1.000
_cell.length_c   1.000
_cell.angle_alpha   90.00
_cell.angle_beta   90.00
_cell.angle_gamma   90.00
#
_symmetry.space_group_name_H-M   'P 1'
#
loop_
_entity.id
_entity.type
_entity.pdbx_description
1 polymer ?
#
loop_
_entity_poly.entity_id
_entity_poly.type
_entity_poly.pdbx_seq_one_letter_code
_entity_poly.pdbx_strand_id
1 'polypeptide(L)' 'MNHIMDSNKFNTKENVLERCVSDTEMSVIIHALIKTRGNQSAAAALLGTTKRVLASKVHKYGIDCEQYK' A
#
# COMPACT_ATOMS: atom_id res chain seq x y z
N MET A 1 17.62 -7.37 22.16
CA MET A 1 17.30 -7.19 20.73
C MET A 1 15.88 -6.68 20.63
N ASN A 2 15.68 -5.37 20.48
CA ASN A 2 14.34 -4.80 20.31
C ASN A 2 13.93 -4.90 18.84
N HIS A 3 13.08 -5.86 18.52
CA HIS A 3 12.32 -5.83 17.28
C HIS A 3 10.94 -5.26 17.58
N ILE A 4 10.87 -3.93 17.56
CA ILE A 4 9.61 -3.19 17.50
C ILE A 4 9.19 -3.24 16.04
N MET A 5 8.11 -3.97 15.73
CA MET A 5 7.29 -3.69 14.55
C MET A 5 5.82 -3.77 14.94
N ASP A 6 5.20 -2.61 14.76
CA ASP A 6 3.89 -2.15 15.13
C ASP A 6 2.69 -3.00 14.69
N SER A 7 1.78 -3.20 15.66
CA SER A 7 0.38 -2.79 15.57
C SER A 7 -0.39 -3.11 14.28
N ASN A 8 -0.88 -4.35 14.13
CA ASN A 8 -2.26 -4.50 13.64
C ASN A 8 -2.96 -5.76 14.16
N LYS A 9 -4.19 -5.55 14.61
CA LYS A 9 -5.02 -6.42 15.44
C LYS A 9 -5.57 -7.57 14.59
N PHE A 10 -5.00 -8.77 14.72
CA PHE A 10 -5.51 -9.99 14.08
C PHE A 10 -6.88 -10.36 14.66
N ASN A 11 -7.95 -10.11 13.89
CA ASN A 11 -9.31 -10.53 14.22
C ASN A 11 -9.57 -11.94 13.65
N THR A 12 -10.07 -12.81 14.51
CA THR A 12 -10.05 -14.27 14.48
C THR A 12 -11.01 -14.95 13.49
N LYS A 13 -11.05 -14.49 12.22
CA LYS A 13 -11.63 -15.22 11.07
C LYS A 13 -10.89 -14.76 9.80
N GLU A 14 -9.80 -15.43 9.43
CA GLU A 14 -9.03 -15.09 8.22
C GLU A 14 -9.90 -15.33 6.97
N ASN A 15 -10.48 -14.25 6.42
CA ASN A 15 -10.93 -14.25 5.04
C ASN A 15 -9.68 -14.27 4.14
N VAL A 16 -9.24 -15.48 3.77
CA VAL A 16 -8.10 -15.68 2.87
C VAL A 16 -8.23 -14.85 1.59
N LEU A 17 -9.47 -14.67 1.10
CA LEU A 17 -9.76 -13.78 -0.02
C LEU A 17 -9.37 -12.32 0.25
N GLU A 18 -9.77 -11.76 1.40
CA GLU A 18 -9.43 -10.37 1.75
C GLU A 18 -7.91 -10.18 1.88
N ARG A 19 -7.21 -11.19 2.42
CA ARG A 19 -5.76 -11.19 2.52
C ARG A 19 -5.09 -11.18 1.14
N CYS A 20 -5.43 -12.13 0.27
CA CYS A 20 -4.89 -12.20 -1.08
C CYS A 20 -5.17 -10.93 -1.89
N VAL A 21 -6.37 -10.35 -1.74
CA VAL A 21 -6.72 -9.08 -2.39
C VAL A 21 -5.85 -7.94 -1.85
N SER A 22 -5.68 -7.85 -0.53
CA SER A 22 -4.85 -6.80 0.11
C SER A 22 -3.38 -6.91 -0.32
N ASP A 23 -2.82 -8.12 -0.34
CA ASP A 23 -1.45 -8.38 -0.79
C ASP A 23 -1.26 -7.99 -2.26
N THR A 24 -2.23 -8.34 -3.12
CA THR A 24 -2.19 -7.99 -4.54
C THR A 24 -2.30 -6.48 -4.73
N GLU A 25 -3.23 -5.82 -4.04
CA GLU A 25 -3.38 -4.36 -4.07
C GLU A 25 -2.09 -3.67 -3.62
N MET A 26 -1.48 -4.11 -2.52
CA MET A 26 -0.23 -3.56 -2.00
C MET A 26 0.90 -3.70 -3.01
N SER A 27 1.06 -4.89 -3.59
CA SER A 27 2.08 -5.16 -4.63
C SER A 27 1.91 -4.26 -5.85
N VAL A 28 0.68 -4.09 -6.32
CA VAL A 28 0.35 -3.21 -7.46
C VAL A 28 0.66 -1.74 -7.15
N ILE A 29 0.32 -1.26 -5.95
CA ILE A 29 0.63 0.10 -5.51
C ILE A 29 2.15 0.33 -5.45
N ILE A 30 2.90 -0.59 -4.84
CA ILE A 30 4.36 -0.52 -4.74
C ILE A 30 4.98 -0.48 -6.14
N HIS A 31 4.54 -1.36 -7.04
CA HIS A 31 5.08 -1.40 -8.40
C HIS A 31 4.83 -0.10 -9.18
N ALA A 32 3.66 0.53 -8.99
CA ALA A 32 3.36 1.83 -9.57
C ALA A 32 4.24 2.95 -8.97
N LEU A 33 4.46 2.94 -7.64
CA LEU A 33 5.34 3.89 -6.97
C LEU A 33 6.80 3.76 -7.41
N ILE A 34 7.31 2.53 -7.56
CA ILE A 34 8.65 2.25 -8.08
C ILE A 34 8.79 2.78 -9.51
N LYS A 35 7.83 2.46 -10.40
CA LYS A 35 7.85 2.95 -11.79
C LYS A 35 7.83 4.48 -11.90
N THR A 36 7.19 5.14 -10.95
CA THR A 36 7.01 6.60 -10.94
C THR A 36 7.98 7.33 -10.03
N ARG A 37 8.95 6.62 -9.45
CA ARG A 37 9.96 7.16 -8.51
C ARG A 37 9.31 7.95 -7.36
N GLY A 38 8.35 7.34 -6.69
CA GLY A 38 7.64 7.95 -5.56
C GLY A 38 6.64 9.06 -5.91
N ASN A 39 6.44 9.35 -7.21
CA ASN A 39 5.47 10.36 -7.61
C ASN A 39 4.03 9.82 -7.52
N GLN A 40 3.38 10.07 -6.38
CA GLN A 40 2.01 9.64 -6.10
C GLN A 40 0.98 10.05 -7.16
N SER A 41 1.12 11.25 -7.75
CA SER A 41 0.19 11.71 -8.78
C SER A 41 0.34 10.89 -10.06
N ALA A 42 1.58 10.58 -10.45
CA ALA A 42 1.85 9.72 -11.59
C ALA A 42 1.48 8.26 -11.31
N ALA A 43 1.70 7.76 -10.08
CA ALA A 43 1.30 6.42 -9.68
C ALA A 43 -0.23 6.26 -9.72
N ALA A 44 -0.96 7.27 -9.24
CA ALA A 44 -2.42 7.28 -9.31
C ALA A 44 -2.92 7.27 -10.77
N ALA A 45 -2.30 8.09 -11.64
CA ALA A 45 -2.61 8.09 -13.07
C ALA A 45 -2.30 6.73 -13.73
N LEU A 46 -1.17 6.10 -13.39
CA LEU A 46 -0.78 4.79 -13.91
C LEU A 46 -1.73 3.68 -13.46
N LEU A 47 -2.24 3.76 -12.23
CA LEU A 47 -3.20 2.83 -11.66
C LEU A 47 -4.65 3.12 -12.11
N GLY A 48 -4.88 4.17 -12.90
CA GLY A 48 -6.23 4.58 -13.33
C GLY A 48 -7.13 5.03 -12.17
N THR A 49 -6.52 5.52 -11.09
CA THR A 49 -7.20 5.92 -9.86
C THR A 49 -6.93 7.38 -9.52
N THR A 50 -7.57 7.89 -8.47
CA THR A 50 -7.34 9.24 -7.98
C THR A 50 -6.27 9.25 -6.91
N LYS A 51 -5.55 10.37 -6.78
CA LYS A 51 -4.57 10.60 -5.72
C LYS A 51 -5.17 10.36 -4.32
N ARG A 52 -6.45 10.68 -4.13
CA ARG A 52 -7.16 10.49 -2.84
C ARG A 52 -7.32 9.01 -2.49
N VAL A 53 -7.73 8.18 -3.45
CA VAL A 53 -7.85 6.73 -3.24
C VAL A 53 -6.48 6.12 -2.97
N LEU A 54 -5.46 6.52 -3.74
CA LEU A 54 -4.10 6.07 -3.50
C LEU A 54 -3.61 6.48 -2.10
N ALA A 55 -3.81 7.74 -1.69
CA ALA A 55 -3.43 8.22 -0.36
C ALA A 55 -4.13 7.45 0.77
N SER A 56 -5.43 7.16 0.62
CA SER A 56 -6.17 6.34 1.58
C SER A 56 -5.60 4.93 1.69
N LYS A 57 -5.22 4.30 0.57
CA LYS A 57 -4.63 2.94 0.56
C LYS A 57 -3.21 2.94 1.13
N VAL A 58 -2.39 3.90 0.72
CA VAL A 58 -1.03 4.13 1.22
C VAL A 58 -1.03 4.31 2.74
N HIS A 59 -1.93 5.14 3.27
CA HIS A 59 -2.10 5.32 4.71
C HIS A 59 -2.62 4.04 5.40
N LYS A 60 -3.57 3.33 4.80
CA LYS A 60 -4.09 2.05 5.33
C LYS A 60 -3.02 0.96 5.39
N TYR A 61 -2.12 0.91 4.41
CA TYR A 61 -1.06 -0.09 4.31
C TYR A 61 0.26 0.36 4.95
N GLY A 62 0.36 1.59 5.46
CA GLY A 62 1.59 2.14 6.01
C GLY A 62 2.73 2.26 4.98
N ILE A 63 2.39 2.46 3.71
CA ILE A 63 3.38 2.62 2.64
C ILE A 63 3.86 4.06 2.68
N ASP A 64 5.15 4.30 2.80
CA ASP A 64 5.69 5.65 2.65
C ASP A 64 6.13 5.87 1.21
N CYS A 65 5.34 6.63 0.46
CA CYS A 65 5.67 6.96 -0.93
C CYS A 65 6.99 7.74 -1.06
N GLU A 66 7.39 8.47 -0.01
CA GLU A 66 8.64 9.22 0.04
C GLU A 66 9.88 8.33 0.08
N GLN A 67 9.76 7.08 0.55
CA GLN A 67 10.87 6.13 0.53
C GLN A 67 11.27 5.69 -0.89
N TYR A 68 10.41 5.95 -1.89
CA TYR A 68 10.64 5.58 -3.29
C TYR A 68 11.07 6.76 -4.18
N LYS A 69 11.31 7.93 -3.59
CA LYS A 69 11.71 9.16 -4.29
C LYS A 69 13.20 9.20 -4.62
#